data_AF-A0AA41XEE9-F1
#
_entry.id   AF-A0AA41XEE9-F1
#
_cell.length_a   1.000
_cell.length_b   1.000
_cell.length_c   1.000
_cell.angle_alpha   90.00
_cell.angle_beta   90.00
_cell.angle_gamma   90.00
#
_symmetry.space_group_name_H-M   'P 1'
#
loop_
_entity.id
_entity.type
_entity.pdbx_description
1 polymer ?
#
loop_
_entity_poly.entity_id
_entity_poly.type
_entity_poly.pdbx_seq_one_letter_code
_entity_poly.pdbx_strand_id
1 'polypeptide(L)'
;MASNPPAAGRQRPPIWPEHPLIESLASVIERGHGAQVLLGADIARASRYTSYRGMPGLAYLGRHFVPRLTERIGAEGMHRIAVTNPARFLTWHH
;
A
#
# COMPACT_ATOMS: atom_id res chain seq x y z
N MET A 1 -40.91 -25.90 -1.06
CA MET A 1 -40.46 -24.50 -1.26
C MET A 1 -39.65 -24.08 -0.05
N ALA A 2 -38.33 -24.27 -0.08
CA ALA A 2 -37.43 -23.72 0.93
C ALA A 2 -36.73 -22.50 0.31
N SER A 3 -37.05 -21.32 0.80
CA SER A 3 -36.40 -20.06 0.43
C SER A 3 -34.97 -20.07 0.99
N ASN A 4 -33.98 -19.92 0.10
CA ASN A 4 -32.57 -19.76 0.50
C ASN A 4 -32.38 -18.40 1.20
N PRO A 5 -31.70 -18.31 2.36
CA PRO A 5 -31.42 -17.01 2.98
C PRO A 5 -30.51 -16.15 2.09
N PRO A 6 -30.59 -14.81 2.18
CA PRO A 6 -29.73 -13.93 1.40
C PRO A 6 -28.28 -14.21 1.76
N ALA A 7 -27.45 -14.46 0.73
CA ALA A 7 -26.02 -14.57 0.88
C ALA A 7 -25.52 -13.35 1.66
N ALA A 8 -24.94 -13.58 2.83
CA ALA A 8 -24.36 -12.52 3.65
C ALA A 8 -23.36 -11.76 2.77
N GLY A 9 -23.74 -10.55 2.37
CA GLY A 9 -22.91 -9.70 1.53
C GLY A 9 -21.56 -9.54 2.21
N ARG A 10 -20.48 -9.99 1.56
CA ARG A 10 -19.11 -9.91 2.07
C ARG A 10 -18.85 -8.47 2.51
N GLN A 11 -18.86 -8.23 3.82
CA GLN A 11 -18.57 -6.91 4.35
C GLN A 11 -17.15 -6.55 3.97
N ARG A 12 -17.03 -5.36 3.38
CA ARG A 12 -15.77 -4.82 2.89
C ARG A 12 -14.87 -4.61 4.10
N PRO A 13 -13.66 -5.19 4.15
CA PRO A 13 -12.74 -4.89 5.23
C PRO A 13 -12.54 -3.36 5.27
N PRO A 14 -12.53 -2.76 6.47
CA PRO A 14 -12.37 -1.32 6.60
C PRO A 14 -11.07 -0.89 5.91
N ILE A 15 -11.12 0.27 5.23
CA ILE A 15 -9.90 0.91 4.75
C ILE A 15 -9.12 1.28 6.01
N TRP A 16 -7.97 0.65 6.20
CA TRP A 16 -7.12 0.92 7.36
C TRP A 16 -6.64 2.38 7.32
N PRO A 17 -6.61 3.08 8.47
CA PRO A 17 -6.06 4.41 8.52
C PRO A 17 -4.56 4.38 8.16
N GLU A 18 -4.07 5.46 7.54
CA GLU A 18 -2.69 5.54 7.05
C GLU A 18 -1.65 5.43 8.17
N HIS A 19 -1.90 6.07 9.32
CA HIS A 19 -0.94 6.11 10.42
C HIS A 19 -0.58 4.71 10.94
N PRO A 20 -1.54 3.82 11.27
CA PRO A 20 -1.23 2.42 11.62
C PRO A 20 -0.47 1.65 10.53
N LEU A 21 -0.70 1.95 9.25
CA LEU A 21 0.04 1.32 8.15
C LEU A 21 1.52 1.75 8.16
N ILE A 22 1.79 3.05 8.32
CA ILE A 22 3.16 3.58 8.41
C ILE A 22 3.90 2.96 9.60
N GLU A 23 3.27 2.92 10.77
CA GLU A 23 3.91 2.34 11.96
C GLU A 23 4.12 0.83 11.85
N SER A 24 3.18 0.10 11.23
CA SER A 24 3.35 -1.32 10.96
C SER A 24 4.54 -1.58 10.03
N LEU A 25 4.68 -0.76 8.97
CA LEU A 25 5.79 -0.87 8.04
C LEU A 25 7.13 -0.57 8.72
N ALA A 26 7.16 0.49 9.54
CA ALA A 26 8.35 0.86 10.29
C ALA A 26 8.78 -0.27 11.25
N SER A 27 7.85 -0.88 11.97
CA SER A 27 8.11 -2.02 12.85
C SER A 27 8.72 -3.22 12.10
N VAL A 28 8.23 -3.54 10.90
CA VAL A 28 8.81 -4.61 10.05
C VAL A 28 10.26 -4.29 9.69
N ILE A 29 10.55 -3.03 9.35
CA ILE A 29 11.90 -2.58 8.99
C ILE A 29 12.84 -2.62 10.21
N GLU A 30 12.39 -2.10 11.35
CA GLU A 30 13.14 -2.07 12.62
C GLU A 30 13.48 -3.48 13.11
N ARG A 31 12.64 -4.47 12.81
CA ARG A 31 12.89 -5.89 13.11
C ARG A 31 13.83 -6.59 12.11
N GLY A 32 14.41 -5.85 11.16
CA GLY A 32 15.39 -6.38 10.21
C GLY A 32 14.81 -6.95 8.91
N HIS A 33 13.49 -6.85 8.69
CA HIS A 33 12.82 -7.40 7.49
C HIS A 33 12.65 -6.37 6.37
N GLY A 34 13.31 -5.22 6.45
CA GLY A 34 13.17 -4.12 5.48
C GLY A 34 13.51 -4.51 4.04
N ALA A 35 14.35 -5.53 3.83
CA ALA A 35 14.70 -6.02 2.49
C ALA A 35 13.54 -6.72 1.76
N GLN A 36 12.48 -7.15 2.45
CA GLN A 36 11.35 -7.88 1.87
C GLN A 36 10.14 -6.97 1.59
N VAL A 37 10.25 -5.68 1.91
CA VAL A 37 9.14 -4.72 1.80
C VAL A 37 9.04 -4.15 0.39
N LEU A 38 7.85 -4.19 -0.19
CA LEU A 38 7.48 -3.54 -1.43
C LEU A 38 6.29 -2.60 -1.19
N LEU A 39 6.17 -1.55 -1.99
CA LEU A 39 5.11 -0.55 -1.89
C LEU A 39 4.37 -0.44 -3.23
N GLY A 40 3.03 -0.45 -3.16
CA GLY A 40 2.16 -0.23 -4.31
C GLY A 40 0.81 0.37 -3.87
N ALA A 41 0.21 1.21 -4.70
CA ALA A 41 -1.01 1.95 -4.36
C ALA A 41 -2.33 1.17 -4.63
N ASP A 42 -2.25 0.02 -5.31
CA ASP A 42 -3.41 -0.81 -5.73
C ASP A 42 -4.59 0.03 -6.27
N ILE A 43 -4.32 0.80 -7.33
CA ILE A 43 -5.31 1.68 -7.94
C ILE A 43 -6.04 0.90 -9.04
N ALA A 44 -7.07 0.17 -8.64
CA ALA A 44 -7.81 -0.74 -9.52
C ALA A 44 -9.27 -0.31 -9.80
N ARG A 45 -9.69 0.90 -9.39
CA ARG A 45 -11.11 1.35 -9.51
C ARG A 45 -11.22 2.79 -9.99
N ALA A 46 -12.20 3.06 -10.84
CA ALA A 46 -12.50 4.40 -11.36
C ALA A 46 -12.68 5.44 -10.24
N SER A 47 -13.31 5.06 -9.13
CA SER A 47 -13.50 5.94 -7.96
C SER A 47 -12.21 6.36 -7.24
N ARG A 48 -11.05 5.84 -7.65
CA ARG A 48 -9.72 6.25 -7.17
C ARG A 48 -8.98 7.19 -8.12
N TYR A 49 -9.52 7.46 -9.31
CA TYR A 49 -8.94 8.38 -10.28
C TYR A 49 -9.63 9.74 -10.24
N THR A 50 -8.85 10.81 -10.13
CA THR A 50 -9.35 12.20 -10.09
C THR A 50 -10.02 12.62 -11.39
N SER A 51 -9.59 12.09 -12.54
CA SER A 51 -10.24 12.30 -13.85
C SER A 51 -11.69 11.83 -13.89
N TYR A 52 -12.05 10.87 -13.05
CA TYR A 52 -13.43 10.37 -12.87
C TYR A 52 -14.09 10.93 -11.62
N ARG A 53 -13.61 12.08 -11.10
CA ARG A 53 -14.04 12.69 -9.83
C ARG A 53 -13.84 11.78 -8.59
N GLY A 54 -12.99 10.77 -8.72
CA GLY A 54 -12.59 9.87 -7.65
C GLY A 54 -11.48 10.43 -6.77
N MET A 55 -11.27 9.80 -5.62
CA MET A 55 -10.27 10.19 -4.63
C MET A 55 -9.52 8.93 -4.11
N PRO A 56 -8.24 9.04 -3.72
CA PRO A 56 -7.43 10.26 -3.62
C PRO A 56 -6.62 10.61 -4.88
N GLY A 57 -6.62 9.76 -5.91
CA GLY A 57 -5.84 9.96 -7.14
C GLY A 57 -4.49 9.22 -7.14
N LEU A 58 -3.95 8.97 -8.34
CA LEU A 58 -2.65 8.32 -8.56
C LEU A 58 -1.50 9.05 -7.86
N ALA A 59 -1.56 10.39 -7.82
CA ALA A 59 -0.51 11.21 -7.25
C ALA A 59 -0.40 11.11 -5.72
N TYR A 60 -1.42 10.56 -5.04
CA TYR A 60 -1.46 10.53 -3.57
C TYR A 60 -0.28 9.76 -2.97
N LEU A 61 0.07 8.61 -3.55
CA LEU A 61 1.18 7.79 -3.08
C LEU A 61 2.49 8.60 -3.03
N GLY A 62 2.83 9.27 -4.13
CA GLY A 62 4.06 10.04 -4.23
C GLY A 62 4.04 11.38 -3.48
N ARG A 63 2.88 12.06 -3.42
CA ARG A 63 2.79 13.42 -2.85
C ARG A 63 2.51 13.46 -1.35
N HIS A 64 1.93 12.41 -0.79
CA HIS A 64 1.50 12.41 0.62
C HIS A 64 2.08 11.22 1.39
N PHE A 65 1.87 10.00 0.90
CA PHE A 65 2.28 8.80 1.62
C PHE A 65 3.81 8.64 1.68
N VAL A 66 4.49 8.76 0.54
CA VAL A 66 5.95 8.61 0.45
C VAL A 66 6.71 9.61 1.34
N PRO A 67 6.39 10.92 1.35
CA PRO A 67 7.04 11.87 2.26
C PRO A 67 6.89 11.48 3.74
N ARG A 68 5.66 11.14 4.19
CA ARG A 68 5.39 10.75 5.58
C ARG A 68 6.11 9.47 5.98
N LEU A 69 6.13 8.49 5.08
CA LEU A 69 6.88 7.27 5.33
C LEU A 69 8.39 7.54 5.40
N THR A 70 8.90 8.40 4.50
CA THR A 70 10.32 8.80 4.48
C THR A 70 10.74 9.50 5.77
N GLU A 71 9.89 10.39 6.31
CA GLU A 71 10.09 11.02 7.62
C GLU A 71 10.21 9.97 8.74
N ARG A 72 9.42 8.89 8.67
CA ARG A 72 9.40 7.84 9.69
C ARG A 72 10.56 6.84 9.62
N ILE A 73 11.02 6.48 8.42
CA ILE A 73 12.01 5.39 8.22
C ILE A 73 13.37 5.87 7.67
N GLY A 74 13.48 7.17 7.39
CA GLY A 74 14.66 7.79 6.79
C GLY A 74 14.79 7.56 5.28
N ALA A 75 15.61 8.39 4.64
CA ALA A 75 15.85 8.36 3.19
C ALA A 75 16.41 7.01 2.71
N GLU A 76 17.32 6.41 3.47
CA GLU A 76 17.91 5.12 3.13
C GLU A 76 16.89 3.97 3.23
N GLY A 77 16.01 4.02 4.24
CA GLY A 77 14.88 3.09 4.33
C GLY A 77 13.93 3.22 3.15
N MET A 78 13.62 4.44 2.74
CA MET A 78 12.78 4.69 1.58
C MET A 78 13.47 4.27 0.27
N HIS A 79 14.78 4.51 0.12
CA HIS A 79 15.53 4.08 -1.06
C HIS A 79 15.47 2.57 -1.24
N ARG A 80 15.63 1.79 -0.16
CA ARG A 80 15.46 0.34 -0.22
C ARG A 80 14.09 -0.08 -0.73
N ILE A 81 13.01 0.53 -0.23
CA ILE A 81 11.64 0.15 -0.58
C ILE A 81 11.26 0.61 -1.99
N ALA A 82 11.73 1.79 -2.41
CA ALA A 82 11.37 2.38 -3.71
C ALA A 82 12.25 1.91 -4.86
N VAL A 83 13.49 1.48 -4.59
CA VAL A 83 14.50 1.19 -5.61
C VAL A 83 15.07 -0.21 -5.44
N THR A 84 15.77 -0.49 -4.34
CA THR A 84 16.56 -1.72 -4.17
C THR A 84 15.70 -2.98 -4.18
N ASN A 85 14.63 -3.01 -3.37
CA ASN A 85 13.79 -4.19 -3.22
C ASN A 85 12.98 -4.48 -4.49
N PRO A 86 12.30 -3.50 -5.13
CA PRO A 86 11.61 -3.75 -6.38
C PRO A 86 12.56 -4.16 -7.51
N ALA A 87 13.73 -3.54 -7.64
CA ALA A 87 14.73 -3.93 -8.65
C ALA A 87 15.12 -5.40 -8.50
N ARG A 88 15.41 -5.85 -7.26
CA ARG A 88 15.72 -7.25 -7.00
C ARG A 88 14.51 -8.17 -7.25
N PHE A 89 13.32 -7.80 -6.79
CA PHE A 89 12.13 -8.64 -6.85
C PHE A 89 11.56 -8.78 -8.27
N LEU A 90 11.63 -7.73 -9.07
CA LEU A 90 11.08 -7.69 -10.43
C LEU A 90 12.10 -8.11 -11.49
N THR A 91 13.33 -8.43 -11.09
CA THR A 91 14.32 -9.02 -12.01
C THR A 91 13.90 -10.45 -12.36
N TRP A 92 14.00 -10.80 -13.63
CA TRP A 92 13.78 -12.17 -14.08
C TRP A 92 14.87 -13.10 -13.51
N HIS A 93 14.45 -14.17 -12.85
CA HIS A 93 15.31 -15.26 -12.43
C HIS A 93 14.88 -16.53 -13.17
N HIS A 94 15.85 -17.22 -13.77
CA HIS A 94 15.65 -18.45 -14.54
C HIS A 94 15.74 -19.69 -13.64
#